data_AF-A0A9E0XVL0-F1
#
_entry.id   AF-A0A9E0XVL0-F1
#
_cell.length_a   1.000
_cell.length_b   1.000
_cell.length_c   1.000
_cell.angle_alpha   90.00
_cell.angle_beta   90.00
_cell.angle_gamma   90.00
#
_symmetry.space_group_name_H-M   'P 1'
#
loop_
_entity.id
_entity.type
_entity.pdbx_description
1 polymer ?
#
loop_
_entity_poly.entity_id
_entity_poly.type
_entity_poly.pdbx_seq_one_letter_code
_entity_poly.pdbx_strand_id
1 'polypeptide(L)' 'MRKEERAAFLRWIDTAGNQELQLSLVRLVALIETTLTEEGALDDARALIRWINSEMEARRAIRRSPPDDCAS' A
#
# COMPACT_ATOMS: atom_id res chain seq x y z
N MET A 1 -8.92 -7.24 11.48
CA MET A 1 -7.46 -7.54 11.63
C MET A 1 -7.01 -7.23 13.06
N ARG A 2 -6.15 -8.04 13.70
CA ARG A 2 -5.65 -7.70 15.05
C ARG A 2 -4.68 -6.52 14.98
N LYS A 3 -4.58 -5.73 16.05
CA LYS A 3 -3.74 -4.52 16.14
C LYS A 3 -2.27 -4.81 15.80
N GLU A 4 -1.74 -5.95 16.25
CA GLU A 4 -0.36 -6.36 16.01
C GLU A 4 -0.10 -6.71 14.55
N GLU A 5 -1.04 -7.41 13.90
CA GLU A 5 -0.97 -7.73 12.47
C GLU A 5 -0.98 -6.46 11.62
N ARG A 6 -1.82 -5.49 11.99
CA ARG A 6 -1.87 -4.17 11.34
C ARG A 6 -0.54 -3.42 11.47
N ALA A 7 0.08 -3.44 12.65
CA ALA A 7 1.37 -2.78 12.88
C ALA A 7 2.53 -3.48 12.14
N ALA A 8 2.50 -4.82 12.06
CA ALA A 8 3.47 -5.57 11.26
C ALA A 8 3.31 -5.26 9.76
N PHE A 9 2.07 -5.19 9.26
CA PHE A 9 1.78 -4.87 7.88
C PHE A 9 2.24 -3.46 7.48
N LEU A 10 1.98 -2.45 8.32
CA LEU A 10 2.44 -1.09 8.07
C LEU A 10 3.97 -1.00 8.02
N ARG A 11 4.68 -1.71 8.90
CA ARG A 11 6.14 -1.81 8.86
C ARG A 11 6.63 -2.51 7.59
N TRP A 12 5.93 -3.56 7.16
CA TRP A 12 6.26 -4.26 5.92
C TRP A 12 6.12 -3.34 4.71
N ILE A 13 5.04 -2.54 4.60
CA ILE A 13 4.83 -1.59 3.49
C ILE A 13 6.04 -0.68 3.29
N ASP A 14 6.57 -0.12 4.39
CA ASP A 14 7.70 0.80 4.38
C ASP A 14 8.97 0.15 3.79
N THR A 15 9.19 -1.12 4.11
CA THR A 15 10.39 -1.88 3.68
C THR A 15 10.24 -2.63 2.36
N ALA A 16 9.01 -2.94 1.93
CA ALA A 16 8.74 -3.77 0.76
C ALA A 16 9.15 -3.07 -0.53
N GLY A 17 9.62 -3.81 -1.54
CA GLY A 17 9.90 -3.26 -2.87
C GLY A 17 8.64 -2.90 -3.65
N ASN A 18 8.76 -2.02 -4.65
CA ASN A 18 7.61 -1.59 -5.47
C ASN A 18 6.90 -2.75 -6.18
N GLN A 19 7.64 -3.77 -6.63
CA GLN A 19 7.06 -4.95 -7.27
C GLN A 19 6.28 -5.81 -6.27
N GLU A 20 6.76 -5.93 -5.03
CA GLU A 20 6.06 -6.65 -3.97
C GLU A 20 4.77 -5.92 -3.56
N LEU A 21 4.83 -4.59 -3.44
CA LEU A 21 3.64 -3.76 -3.20
C LEU A 21 2.59 -3.93 -4.29
N GLN A 22 3.00 -3.95 -5.57
CA GLN A 22 2.09 -4.19 -6.70
C GLN A 22 1.44 -5.57 -6.65
N LEU A 23 2.22 -6.62 -6.37
CA LEU A 23 1.69 -7.98 -6.27
C LEU A 23 0.73 -8.12 -5.09
N SER A 24 1.05 -7.52 -3.95
CA SER A 24 0.16 -7.52 -2.78
C SER A 24 -1.14 -6.77 -3.05
N LEU A 25 -1.09 -5.65 -3.78
CA LEU A 25 -2.29 -4.91 -4.20
C LEU A 25 -3.21 -5.79 -5.06
N VAL A 26 -2.66 -6.47 -6.08
CA VAL A 26 -3.43 -7.36 -6.95
C VAL A 26 -4.10 -8.49 -6.16
N ARG A 27 -3.36 -9.11 -5.23
CA ARG A 27 -3.90 -10.18 -4.38
C ARG A 27 -5.03 -9.69 -3.46
N LEU A 28 -4.88 -8.50 -2.88
CA LEU A 28 -5.91 -7.91 -2.01
C LEU A 28 -7.19 -7.59 -2.77
N VAL A 29 -7.09 -7.05 -3.99
CA VAL A 29 -8.25 -6.78 -4.83
C VAL A 29 -8.96 -8.09 -5.20
N ALA A 30 -8.21 -9.11 -5.63
CA ALA A 30 -8.78 -10.41 -5.96
C ALA A 30 -9.48 -11.06 -4.76
N LEU A 31 -8.94 -10.89 -3.54
CA LEU A 31 -9.57 -11.39 -2.30
C LEU A 31 -10.90 -10.68 -2.02
N ILE A 32 -10.97 -9.36 -2.21
CA ILE A 32 -12.20 -8.57 -2.06
C ILE A 32 -13.26 -9.04 -3.06
N GLU A 33 -12.88 -9.21 -4.34
CA GLU A 33 -13.81 -9.58 -5.42
C GLU A 33 -14.38 -10.99 -5.25
N THR A 34 -13.64 -11.90 -4.62
CA THR A 34 -14.00 -13.33 -4.58
C THR A 34 -14.58 -13.79 -3.25
N THR A 35 -14.22 -13.16 -2.12
CA THR A 35 -14.33 -13.85 -0.81
C THR A 35 -14.94 -13.01 0.31
N LEU A 36 -14.91 -11.67 0.24
CA LEU A 36 -15.32 -10.85 1.38
C LEU A 36 -16.83 -10.55 1.36
N THR A 37 -17.60 -11.31 2.15
CA THR A 37 -19.02 -11.07 2.42
C THR A 37 -19.27 -10.36 3.76
N GLU A 38 -18.25 -10.29 4.63
CA GLU A 38 -18.33 -9.56 5.91
C GLU A 38 -17.91 -8.09 5.74
N GLU A 39 -18.80 -7.16 6.11
CA GLU A 39 -18.57 -5.70 5.97
C GLU A 39 -17.28 -5.23 6.65
N GLY A 40 -16.98 -5.71 7.86
CA GLY A 40 -15.76 -5.31 8.58
C GLY A 40 -14.46 -5.78 7.91
N ALA A 41 -14.48 -6.94 7.26
CA ALA A 41 -13.32 -7.45 6.54
C ALA A 41 -13.10 -6.70 5.21
N LEU A 42 -14.19 -6.24 4.58
CA LEU A 42 -14.16 -5.41 3.39
C LEU A 42 -13.52 -4.03 3.67
N ASP A 43 -13.90 -3.39 4.78
CA ASP A 43 -13.34 -2.09 5.16
C ASP A 43 -11.86 -2.18 5.55
N ASP A 44 -11.47 -3.24 6.26
CA ASP A 44 -10.06 -3.54 6.53
C ASP A 44 -9.28 -3.69 5.21
N ALA A 45 -9.76 -4.49 4.27
CA ALA A 45 -9.08 -4.70 3.00
C ALA A 45 -8.96 -3.41 2.17
N ARG A 46 -10.01 -2.58 2.14
CA ARG A 46 -9.98 -1.24 1.51
C ARG A 46 -8.95 -0.33 2.16
N ALA A 47 -8.79 -0.38 3.48
CA ALA A 47 -7.77 0.40 4.17
C ALA A 47 -6.35 -0.02 3.79
N LEU A 48 -6.07 -1.33 3.66
CA LEU A 48 -4.78 -1.85 3.23
C LEU A 48 -4.44 -1.38 1.81
N ILE A 49 -5.41 -1.43 0.90
CA ILE A 49 -5.28 -0.95 -0.48
C ILE A 49 -4.89 0.55 -0.50
N ARG A 50 -5.55 1.36 0.32
CA ARG A 50 -5.23 2.80 0.41
C ARG A 50 -3.80 3.04 0.88
N TRP A 51 -3.31 2.30 1.87
CA TRP A 51 -1.93 2.47 2.34
C TRP A 51 -0.89 2.06 1.28
N ILE A 52 -1.08 0.92 0.63
CA ILE A 52 -0.16 0.48 -0.43
C ILE A 52 -0.12 1.52 -1.56
N ASN A 53 -1.28 2.03 -2.00
CA ASN A 53 -1.33 3.05 -3.04
C ASN A 53 -0.65 4.35 -2.61
N SER A 54 -0.92 4.83 -1.39
CA SER A 54 -0.29 6.05 -0.85
C SER A 54 1.23 5.92 -0.80
N GLU A 55 1.75 4.77 -0.40
CA GLU A 55 3.19 4.51 -0.35
C GLU A 55 3.81 4.50 -1.76
N MET A 56 3.16 3.81 -2.69
CA MET A 56 3.60 3.78 -4.08
C MET A 56 3.56 5.18 -4.72
N GLU A 57 2.56 6.00 -4.41
CA GLU A 57 2.49 7.40 -4.86
C GLU A 57 3.59 8.26 -4.25
N ALA A 58 3.86 8.13 -2.94
CA ALA A 58 4.96 8.83 -2.29
C ALA A 58 6.31 8.51 -2.95
N ARG A 59 6.58 7.22 -3.22
CA ARG A 59 7.80 6.79 -3.92
C ARG A 59 7.87 7.30 -5.35
N ARG A 60 6.74 7.38 -6.06
CA ARG A 60 6.66 7.97 -7.40
C ARG A 60 6.93 9.48 -7.37
N ALA A 61 6.45 10.19 -6.35
CA ALA A 61 6.67 11.62 -6.17
C ALA A 61 8.14 11.93 -5.87
N ILE A 62 8.79 11.13 -5.02
CA ILE A 62 10.24 11.23 -4.76
C ILE A 62 11.02 11.00 -6.05
N ARG A 63 10.68 9.97 -6.84
CA ARG A 63 11.33 9.70 -8.13
C ARG A 63 11.10 10.80 -9.17
N ARG A 64 10.00 11.54 -9.08
CA ARG A 64 9.66 12.63 -10.01
C ARG A 64 10.23 13.98 -9.61
N SER A 65 10.69 14.16 -8.38
CA SER A 65 11.37 15.39 -7.99
C SER A 65 12.76 15.36 -8.64
N PRO A 66 13.05 16.23 -9.63
CA PRO A 66 14.44 16.48 -9.98
C PRO A 66 15.12 17.11 -8.75
N PRO A 67 16.44 16.96 -8.58
CA PRO A 67 17.14 17.91 -7.72
C PRO A 67 16.87 19.30 -8.30
N ASP A 68 16.26 20.18 -7.51
CA ASP A 68 16.33 21.63 -7.70
C ASP A 68 17.81 22.02 -7.53
N ASP A 69 18.61 21.74 -8.55
CA ASP A 69 19.99 22.19 -8.68
C ASP A 69 19.98 23.55 -9.39
N CYS A 70 20.33 24.57 -8.61
CA CYS A 70 20.99 25.81 -9.01
C CYS A 70 20.41 26.61 -10.18
N ALA A 71 19.44 27.48 -9.88
CA ALA A 71 19.41 28.80 -10.51
C ALA A 71 20.38 29.73 -9.77
N SER A 72 21.62 29.77 -10.24
CA SER A 72 22.61 30.82 -9.94
C SER A 72 22.21 32.17 -10.52
#